data_AF-A0A822FK92-F1
#
_entry.id   AF-A0A822FK92-F1
#
_cell.length_a   1.000
_cell.length_b   1.000
_cell.length_c   1.000
_cell.angle_alpha   90.00
_cell.angle_beta   90.00
_cell.angle_gamma   90.00
#
_symmetry.space_group_name_H-M   'P 1'
#
loop_
_entity.id
_entity.type
_entity.pdbx_description
1 polymer ?
#
loop_
_entity_poly.entity_id
_entity_poly.type
_entity_poly.pdbx_seq_one_letter_code
_entity_poly.pdbx_strand_id
1 'polypeptide(L)'
;MINLERESQANSGRRGLETNSDDQIFIIKVDRPVRSQYDLLLRSYQHRILTRVNKKIEERESEILLVSYRGLNEFLCAFINRSLPTYPYTIRHRNLFENLLNCEFRTANTSELLDHTESLFLIDHDRNFSKTIFAGYENSLFIWNTATFLFVDYFASNYVLAAIITYLLNLIAVQIRQSLGQQNLAKKTLIPKSFLI
;
A
#
# COMPACT_ATOMS: atom_id res chain seq x y z
N MET A 1 -6.13 26.94 -14.05
CA MET A 1 -6.87 26.75 -15.32
C MET A 1 -5.98 26.32 -16.48
N ILE A 2 -4.77 26.87 -16.64
CA ILE A 2 -3.87 26.58 -17.78
C ILE A 2 -3.50 25.08 -17.95
N ASN A 3 -3.44 24.29 -16.87
CA ASN A 3 -3.15 22.85 -16.98
C ASN A 3 -4.35 22.00 -17.45
N LEU A 4 -5.60 22.41 -17.18
CA LEU A 4 -6.78 21.65 -17.62
C LEU A 4 -7.01 21.78 -19.13
N GLU A 5 -6.75 22.96 -19.69
CA GLU A 5 -6.83 23.16 -21.15
C GLU A 5 -5.75 22.36 -21.88
N ARG A 6 -4.53 22.30 -21.32
CA ARG A 6 -3.45 21.45 -21.84
C ARG A 6 -3.78 19.95 -21.78
N GLU A 7 -4.45 19.51 -20.72
CA GLU A 7 -4.93 18.13 -20.54
C GLU A 7 -6.04 17.80 -21.55
N SER A 8 -6.95 18.75 -21.82
CA SER A 8 -8.00 18.59 -22.84
C SER A 8 -7.46 18.51 -24.27
N GLN A 9 -6.31 19.15 -24.54
CA GLN A 9 -5.63 19.14 -25.83
C GLN A 9 -4.59 18.00 -25.95
N ALA A 10 -4.56 17.06 -25.00
CA ALA A 10 -3.59 15.97 -24.92
C ALA A 10 -2.11 16.41 -24.98
N ASN A 11 -1.82 17.67 -24.63
CA ASN A 11 -0.50 18.30 -24.75
C ASN A 11 0.19 18.45 -23.39
N SER A 12 -0.30 17.73 -22.39
CA SER A 12 0.35 17.51 -21.09
C SER A 12 1.19 16.24 -21.17
N GLY A 13 2.39 16.25 -20.60
CA GLY A 13 3.19 15.02 -20.42
C GLY A 13 2.33 13.94 -19.75
N ARG A 14 2.29 12.75 -20.34
CA ARG A 14 1.52 11.62 -19.80
C ARG A 14 2.05 11.29 -18.39
N ARG A 15 1.14 11.06 -17.45
CA ARG A 15 1.46 10.97 -16.00
C ARG A 15 1.97 9.59 -15.57
N GLY A 16 2.26 8.70 -16.51
CA GLY A 16 2.76 7.35 -16.25
C GLY A 16 4.28 7.28 -16.06
N LEU A 17 4.75 6.15 -15.54
CA LEU A 17 6.18 5.85 -15.42
C LEU A 17 6.84 5.59 -16.79
N GLU A 18 6.05 5.24 -17.80
CA GLU A 18 6.50 5.13 -19.19
C GLU A 18 6.18 6.41 -19.96
N THR A 19 7.12 6.83 -20.80
CA THR A 19 7.07 8.09 -21.56
C THR A 19 5.89 8.23 -22.52
N ASN A 20 5.11 7.15 -22.73
CA ASN A 20 3.97 7.11 -23.64
C ASN A 20 2.74 6.37 -23.10
N SER A 21 2.72 5.98 -21.82
CA SER A 21 1.57 5.31 -21.20
C SER A 21 0.78 6.23 -20.29
N ASP A 22 -0.55 6.03 -20.25
CA ASP A 22 -1.46 6.67 -19.29
C ASP A 22 -1.63 5.83 -18.00
N ASP A 23 -0.88 4.72 -17.87
CA ASP A 23 -0.90 3.85 -16.71
C ASP A 23 -0.30 4.55 -15.48
N GLN A 24 -1.10 4.64 -14.42
CA GLN A 24 -0.74 5.37 -13.19
C GLN A 24 -0.66 4.48 -11.94
N ILE A 25 -1.15 3.24 -12.02
CA ILE A 25 -1.26 2.34 -10.88
C ILE A 25 -0.34 1.15 -11.12
N PHE A 26 0.60 0.96 -10.19
CA PHE A 26 1.60 -0.08 -10.28
C PHE A 26 1.71 -0.85 -8.97
N ILE A 27 1.87 -2.16 -9.08
CA ILE A 27 2.30 -3.04 -7.99
C ILE A 27 3.82 -3.17 -8.10
N ILE A 28 4.53 -2.77 -7.04
CA ILE A 28 5.99 -2.73 -7.04
C ILE A 28 6.52 -3.93 -6.28
N LYS A 29 7.41 -4.70 -6.92
CA LYS A 29 8.22 -5.73 -6.31
C LYS A 29 9.67 -5.27 -6.29
N VAL A 30 10.15 -4.99 -5.10
CA VAL A 30 11.48 -4.42 -4.89
C VAL A 30 12.49 -5.54 -4.69
N ASP A 31 13.67 -5.39 -5.28
CA ASP A 31 14.80 -6.31 -5.07
C ASP A 31 15.30 -6.26 -3.61
N ARG A 32 16.17 -7.22 -3.22
CA ARG A 32 16.71 -7.27 -1.85
C ARG A 32 17.62 -6.08 -1.50
N PRO A 33 18.64 -5.71 -2.29
CA PRO A 33 19.42 -4.49 -2.12
C PRO A 33 18.60 -3.21 -1.89
N VAL A 34 17.65 -2.90 -2.77
CA VAL A 34 16.78 -1.72 -2.69
C VAL A 34 15.93 -1.78 -1.43
N ARG A 35 15.37 -2.96 -1.11
CA ARG A 35 14.61 -3.16 0.13
C ARG A 35 15.46 -2.94 1.37
N SER A 36 16.72 -3.39 1.34
CA SER A 36 17.65 -3.26 2.46
C SER A 36 18.04 -1.80 2.70
N GLN A 37 18.30 -1.04 1.63
CA GLN A 37 18.56 0.39 1.72
C GLN A 37 17.33 1.17 2.21
N TYR A 38 16.16 0.84 1.68
CA TYR A 38 14.90 1.40 2.16
C TYR A 38 14.70 1.14 3.65
N ASP A 39 14.86 -0.11 4.10
CA ASP A 39 14.70 -0.49 5.50
C ASP A 39 15.74 0.20 6.39
N LEU A 40 16.97 0.42 5.93
CA LEU A 40 17.99 1.17 6.65
C LEU A 40 17.59 2.63 6.87
N LEU A 41 17.17 3.33 5.81
CA LEU A 41 16.70 4.71 5.86
C LEU A 41 15.44 4.82 6.73
N LEU A 42 14.51 3.88 6.58
CA LEU A 42 13.28 3.81 7.34
C LEU A 42 13.52 3.60 8.85
N ARG A 43 14.42 2.68 9.22
CA ARG A 43 14.78 2.44 10.63
C ARG A 43 15.41 3.68 11.26
N SER A 44 16.26 4.38 10.51
CA SER A 44 16.88 5.62 10.98
C SER A 44 15.84 6.71 11.31
N TYR A 45 14.74 6.75 10.56
CA TYR A 45 13.62 7.63 10.80
C TYR A 45 12.72 7.16 11.96
N GLN A 46 12.34 5.87 11.98
CA GLN A 46 11.46 5.30 12.99
C GLN A 46 12.05 5.33 14.41
N HIS A 47 13.34 4.99 14.55
CA HIS A 47 14.03 5.05 15.84
C HIS A 47 13.98 6.46 16.45
N ARG A 48 14.02 7.49 15.60
CA ARG A 48 13.98 8.90 16.02
C ARG A 48 12.57 9.41 16.33
N ILE A 49 11.52 8.81 15.73
CA ILE A 49 10.12 9.08 16.13
C ILE A 49 9.81 8.46 17.49
N LEU A 50 10.28 7.25 17.76
CA LEU A 50 9.97 6.58 19.03
C LEU A 50 10.60 7.30 20.22
N THR A 51 11.77 7.90 20.06
CA THR A 51 12.39 8.78 21.08
C THR A 51 11.62 10.09 21.29
N ARG A 52 10.79 10.51 20.33
CA ARG A 52 9.99 11.75 20.33
C ARG A 52 8.80 11.71 21.30
N VAL A 53 8.26 10.52 21.60
CA VAL A 53 7.06 10.37 22.45
C VAL A 53 7.34 10.74 23.91
N ASN A 54 8.61 10.77 24.34
CA ASN A 54 9.00 10.96 25.75
C ASN A 54 9.72 12.28 26.07
N LYS A 55 9.95 13.21 25.12
CA LYS A 55 10.75 14.42 25.40
C LYS A 55 10.21 15.70 24.77
N LYS A 56 10.27 16.80 25.53
CA LYS A 56 10.00 18.17 25.08
C LYS A 56 10.94 18.52 23.93
N ILE A 57 10.40 19.06 22.84
CA ILE A 57 11.09 19.28 21.57
C ILE A 57 12.29 20.22 21.76
N GLU A 58 13.51 19.73 21.50
CA GLU A 58 14.65 20.56 21.13
C GLU A 58 14.61 20.79 19.61
N GLU A 59 14.84 22.02 19.14
CA GLU A 59 14.85 22.39 17.71
C GLU A 59 15.76 21.47 16.88
N ARG A 60 16.88 21.02 17.48
CA ARG A 60 17.86 20.13 16.88
C ARG A 60 17.32 18.74 16.54
N GLU A 61 16.40 18.18 17.33
CA GLU A 61 15.79 16.88 17.02
C GLU A 61 14.81 16.97 15.83
N SER A 62 14.15 18.12 15.68
CA SER A 62 13.23 18.37 14.55
C SER A 62 13.98 18.49 13.23
N GLU A 63 15.14 19.14 13.23
CA GLU A 63 16.02 19.27 12.06
C GLU A 63 16.53 17.90 11.58
N ILE A 64 16.96 17.06 12.52
CA ILE A 64 17.46 15.71 12.21
C ILE A 64 16.36 14.83 11.60
N LEU A 65 15.13 14.91 12.12
CA LEU A 65 13.98 14.18 11.56
C LEU A 65 13.68 14.61 10.12
N LEU A 66 13.75 15.92 9.85
CA LEU A 66 13.59 16.47 8.50
C LEU A 66 14.67 15.96 7.54
N VAL A 67 15.92 15.88 7.99
CA VAL A 67 17.03 15.33 7.19
C VAL A 67 16.80 13.85 6.87
N SER A 68 16.41 13.03 7.85
CA SER A 68 16.11 11.60 7.61
C SER A 68 14.93 11.40 6.67
N TYR A 69 13.87 12.21 6.80
CA TYR A 69 12.74 12.19 5.88
C TYR A 69 13.15 12.59 4.45
N ARG A 70 13.94 13.67 4.32
CA ARG A 70 14.45 14.15 3.03
C ARG A 70 15.29 13.08 2.34
N GLY A 71 16.19 12.41 3.06
CA GLY A 71 17.02 11.33 2.50
C GLY A 71 16.20 10.14 2.00
N LEU A 72 15.15 9.75 2.74
CA LEU A 72 14.23 8.70 2.29
C LEU A 72 13.48 9.12 1.02
N ASN A 73 12.95 10.35 1.00
CA ASN A 73 12.22 10.87 -0.15
C ASN A 73 13.11 10.99 -1.39
N GLU A 74 14.32 11.53 -1.23
CA GLU A 74 15.30 11.68 -2.31
C GLU A 74 15.71 10.33 -2.89
N PHE A 75 15.94 9.32 -2.04
CA PHE A 75 16.19 7.95 -2.48
C PHE A 75 15.01 7.38 -3.29
N LEU A 76 13.77 7.53 -2.81
CA LEU A 76 12.59 7.03 -3.52
C LEU A 76 12.36 7.75 -4.85
N CYS A 77 12.51 9.08 -4.88
CA CYS A 77 12.44 9.85 -6.12
C CYS A 77 13.53 9.42 -7.11
N ALA A 78 14.76 9.24 -6.65
CA ALA A 78 15.89 8.81 -7.47
C ALA A 78 15.68 7.38 -8.01
N PHE A 79 15.15 6.48 -7.19
CA PHE A 79 14.78 5.13 -7.59
C PHE A 79 13.70 5.15 -8.68
N ILE A 80 12.59 5.86 -8.46
CA ILE A 80 11.48 5.94 -9.42
C ILE A 80 11.92 6.59 -10.74
N ASN A 81 12.72 7.66 -10.68
CA ASN A 81 13.22 8.37 -11.86
C ASN A 81 14.34 7.61 -12.61
N ARG A 82 14.67 6.38 -12.22
CA ARG A 82 15.77 5.58 -12.79
C ARG A 82 17.14 6.29 -12.72
N SER A 83 17.33 7.21 -11.77
CA SER A 83 18.59 7.94 -11.63
C SER A 83 19.64 7.19 -10.81
N LEU A 84 19.35 5.95 -10.39
CA LEU A 84 20.23 5.07 -9.64
C LEU A 84 20.56 3.83 -10.50
N PRO A 85 21.67 3.84 -11.26
CA PRO A 85 22.07 2.70 -12.11
C PRO A 85 22.26 1.39 -11.32
N THR A 86 22.60 1.51 -10.04
CA THR A 86 22.77 0.39 -9.10
C THR A 86 21.46 -0.37 -8.83
N TYR A 87 20.30 0.26 -9.05
CA TYR A 87 18.99 -0.27 -8.70
C TYR A 87 18.06 -0.26 -9.92
N PRO A 88 18.33 -1.12 -10.92
CA PRO A 88 17.51 -1.18 -12.12
C PRO A 88 16.09 -1.68 -11.79
N TYR A 89 15.13 -1.27 -12.63
CA TYR A 89 13.79 -1.81 -12.60
C TYR A 89 13.14 -1.89 -13.98
N THR A 90 12.31 -2.91 -14.16
CA THR A 90 11.50 -3.13 -15.38
C THR A 90 10.02 -2.89 -15.12
N ILE A 91 9.31 -2.41 -16.14
CA ILE A 91 7.85 -2.23 -16.12
C ILE A 91 7.24 -3.31 -17.01
N ARG A 92 6.20 -4.00 -16.53
CA ARG A 92 5.52 -5.07 -17.30
C ARG A 92 4.03 -5.15 -16.96
N HIS A 93 3.25 -5.65 -17.90
CA HIS A 93 1.88 -6.11 -17.62
C HIS A 93 1.87 -7.50 -16.97
N ARG A 94 0.82 -7.77 -16.18
CA ARG A 94 0.52 -9.12 -15.68
C ARG A 94 -0.10 -9.97 -16.79
N ASN A 95 0.32 -11.22 -16.87
CA ASN A 95 -0.29 -12.21 -17.75
C ASN A 95 -1.67 -12.62 -17.22
N LEU A 96 -2.54 -13.13 -18.09
CA LEU A 96 -3.88 -13.61 -17.71
C LEU A 96 -3.85 -14.64 -16.57
N PHE A 97 -2.89 -15.57 -16.61
CA PHE A 97 -2.72 -16.55 -15.53
C PHE A 97 -2.22 -15.93 -14.21
N GLU A 98 -1.38 -14.89 -14.30
CA GLU A 98 -0.91 -14.15 -13.11
C GLU A 98 -2.07 -13.39 -12.45
N ASN A 99 -2.96 -12.81 -13.26
CA ASN A 99 -4.18 -12.17 -12.78
C ASN A 99 -5.15 -13.19 -12.18
N LEU A 100 -5.38 -14.32 -12.86
CA LEU A 100 -6.33 -15.34 -12.43
C LEU A 100 -5.93 -15.99 -11.10
N LEU A 101 -4.65 -16.38 -10.97
CA LEU A 101 -4.15 -17.05 -9.77
C LEU A 101 -3.73 -16.08 -8.67
N ASN A 102 -3.81 -14.77 -8.95
CA ASN A 102 -3.26 -13.71 -8.14
C ASN A 102 -1.82 -13.98 -7.67
N CYS A 103 -1.02 -14.59 -8.54
CA CYS A 103 0.38 -14.93 -8.30
C CYS A 103 1.23 -14.41 -9.45
N GLU A 104 2.53 -14.29 -9.23
CA GLU A 104 3.46 -13.73 -10.21
C GLU A 104 4.33 -14.86 -10.76
N PHE A 105 4.26 -15.10 -12.07
CA PHE A 105 5.15 -16.01 -12.77
C PHE A 105 6.38 -15.22 -13.19
N ARG A 106 7.49 -15.40 -12.47
CA ARG A 106 8.81 -14.99 -12.97
C ARG A 106 9.04 -15.76 -14.26
N THR A 107 8.79 -15.09 -15.39
CA THR A 107 8.86 -15.68 -16.71
C THR A 107 10.31 -16.12 -16.93
N ALA A 108 10.53 -17.44 -17.03
CA ALA A 108 11.83 -18.07 -17.21
C ALA A 108 12.46 -17.80 -18.60
N ASN A 109 11.87 -16.88 -19.38
CA ASN A 109 12.27 -16.56 -20.74
C ASN A 109 13.31 -15.43 -20.79
N THR A 110 13.62 -14.81 -19.64
CA THR A 110 14.91 -14.14 -19.47
C THR A 110 15.91 -15.23 -19.14
N SER A 111 16.45 -15.83 -20.20
CA SER A 111 17.60 -16.73 -20.20
C SER A 111 18.58 -16.43 -19.07
N GLU A 112 18.89 -17.47 -18.29
CA GLU A 112 20.19 -17.79 -17.71
C GLU A 112 21.09 -16.59 -17.35
N LEU A 113 21.40 -16.44 -16.04
CA LEU A 113 22.44 -15.57 -15.45
C LEU A 113 22.01 -14.22 -14.82
N LEU A 114 20.77 -14.06 -14.33
CA LEU A 114 20.41 -12.94 -13.46
C LEU A 114 19.74 -13.42 -12.17
N ASP A 115 20.59 -13.97 -11.31
CA ASP A 115 20.34 -14.00 -9.88
C ASP A 115 19.90 -12.59 -9.40
N HIS A 116 18.67 -12.51 -8.89
CA HIS A 116 18.29 -11.63 -7.78
C HIS A 116 18.30 -10.08 -7.87
N THR A 117 18.61 -9.42 -8.99
CA THR A 117 19.04 -8.00 -8.94
C THR A 117 18.12 -6.90 -9.49
N GLU A 118 16.95 -7.20 -10.05
CA GLU A 118 16.10 -6.17 -10.65
C GLU A 118 14.72 -6.06 -9.98
N SER A 119 14.29 -4.82 -9.71
CA SER A 119 12.94 -4.54 -9.21
C SER A 119 11.92 -4.56 -10.36
N LEU A 120 10.67 -4.90 -10.07
CA LEU A 120 9.60 -5.06 -11.06
C LEU A 120 8.43 -4.14 -10.73
N PHE A 121 7.94 -3.41 -11.71
CA PHE A 121 6.73 -2.60 -11.65
C PHE A 121 5.67 -3.25 -12.54
N LEU A 122 4.64 -3.80 -11.90
CA LEU A 122 3.52 -4.44 -12.59
C LEU A 122 2.37 -3.46 -12.74
N ILE A 123 1.87 -3.27 -13.95
CA ILE A 123 0.70 -2.41 -14.20
C ILE A 123 -0.56 -3.06 -13.62
N ASP A 124 -1.31 -2.30 -12.80
CA ASP A 124 -2.52 -2.76 -12.12
C ASP A 124 -3.78 -2.11 -12.72
N HIS A 125 -4.30 -2.68 -13.81
CA HIS A 125 -5.54 -2.22 -14.44
C HIS A 125 -6.79 -2.48 -13.56
N ASP A 126 -6.77 -3.55 -12.77
CA ASP A 126 -7.94 -3.99 -11.98
C ASP A 126 -8.13 -3.18 -10.69
N ARG A 127 -7.29 -2.16 -10.46
CA ARG A 127 -7.29 -1.33 -9.24
C ARG A 127 -7.35 -2.21 -8.00
N ASN A 128 -6.50 -3.22 -7.90
CA ASN A 128 -6.51 -4.15 -6.78
C ASN A 128 -6.36 -3.45 -5.42
N PHE A 129 -5.74 -2.26 -5.40
CA PHE A 129 -5.74 -1.37 -4.25
C PHE A 129 -7.14 -1.00 -3.73
N SER A 130 -8.11 -0.74 -4.61
CA SER A 130 -9.51 -0.45 -4.22
C SER A 130 -10.14 -1.61 -3.48
N LYS A 131 -9.76 -2.86 -3.82
CA LYS A 131 -10.23 -4.06 -3.12
C LYS A 131 -9.72 -4.13 -1.69
N THR A 132 -8.49 -3.67 -1.45
CA THR A 132 -7.89 -3.62 -0.09
C THR A 132 -8.58 -2.60 0.82
N ILE A 133 -9.15 -1.52 0.28
CA ILE A 133 -9.91 -0.51 1.05
C ILE A 133 -11.38 -0.92 1.25
N PHE A 134 -11.79 -2.11 0.77
CA PHE A 134 -13.19 -2.55 0.76
C PHE A 134 -14.13 -1.61 -0.01
N ALA A 135 -13.60 -0.74 -0.89
CA ALA A 135 -14.40 0.11 -1.73
C ALA A 135 -15.20 -0.78 -2.71
N GLY A 136 -16.52 -0.83 -2.55
CA GLY A 136 -17.42 -1.71 -3.32
C GLY A 136 -17.68 -3.08 -2.70
N TYR A 137 -17.16 -3.38 -1.51
CA TYR A 137 -17.40 -4.65 -0.79
C TYR A 137 -18.60 -4.61 0.16
N GLU A 138 -19.41 -3.54 0.12
CA GLU A 138 -20.60 -3.37 0.96
C GLU A 138 -21.50 -4.61 0.92
N ASN A 139 -21.70 -5.17 -0.27
CA ASN A 139 -22.52 -6.35 -0.46
C ASN A 139 -21.88 -7.61 0.15
N SER A 140 -20.55 -7.76 0.08
CA SER A 140 -19.85 -8.86 0.73
C SER A 140 -19.89 -8.76 2.26
N LEU A 141 -19.78 -7.54 2.81
CA LEU A 141 -19.97 -7.31 4.25
C LEU A 141 -21.41 -7.62 4.68
N PHE A 142 -22.39 -7.27 3.85
CA PHE A 142 -23.79 -7.59 4.09
C PHE A 142 -24.00 -9.11 4.12
N ILE A 143 -23.54 -9.84 3.10
CA ILE A 143 -23.62 -11.31 3.03
C ILE A 143 -22.94 -11.95 4.25
N TRP A 144 -21.78 -11.45 4.67
CA TRP A 144 -21.08 -11.95 5.86
C TRP A 144 -21.89 -11.75 7.14
N ASN A 145 -22.51 -10.58 7.32
CA ASN A 145 -23.38 -10.29 8.47
C ASN A 145 -24.63 -11.19 8.46
N THR A 146 -25.27 -11.36 7.30
CA THR A 146 -26.44 -12.24 7.15
C THR A 146 -26.08 -13.71 7.41
N ALA A 147 -24.96 -14.19 6.88
CA ALA A 147 -24.49 -15.56 7.11
C ALA A 147 -24.16 -15.80 8.59
N THR A 148 -23.55 -14.82 9.26
CA THR A 148 -23.26 -14.88 10.69
C THR A 148 -24.55 -14.90 11.51
N PHE A 149 -25.55 -14.09 11.14
CA PHE A 149 -26.86 -14.11 11.77
C PHE A 149 -27.52 -15.49 11.65
N LEU A 150 -27.58 -16.06 10.44
CA LEU A 150 -28.16 -17.38 10.21
C LEU A 150 -27.42 -18.49 10.96
N PHE A 151 -26.08 -18.40 11.02
CA PHE A 151 -25.27 -19.33 11.77
C PHE A 151 -25.58 -19.27 13.26
N VAL A 152 -25.67 -18.08 13.86
CA VAL A 152 -26.01 -17.92 15.28
C VAL A 152 -27.45 -18.33 15.57
N ASP A 153 -28.38 -18.00 14.69
CA ASP A 153 -29.80 -18.38 14.81
C ASP A 153 -30.00 -19.90 14.88
N TYR A 154 -29.24 -20.65 14.06
CA TYR A 154 -29.21 -22.11 14.09
C TYR A 154 -28.89 -22.68 15.49
N PHE A 155 -28.04 -22.01 16.28
CA PHE A 155 -27.69 -22.46 17.64
C PHE A 155 -28.58 -21.84 18.73
N ALA A 156 -29.03 -20.60 18.56
CA ALA A 156 -29.70 -19.85 19.62
C ALA A 156 -31.19 -20.23 19.80
N SER A 157 -31.83 -20.81 18.77
CA SER A 157 -33.28 -21.12 18.75
C SER A 157 -34.19 -19.93 19.13
N ASN A 158 -33.65 -18.71 19.14
CA ASN A 158 -34.31 -17.46 19.50
C ASN A 158 -33.74 -16.33 18.66
N TYR A 159 -34.58 -15.79 17.77
CA TYR A 159 -34.22 -14.75 16.82
C TYR A 159 -33.69 -13.47 17.48
N VAL A 160 -34.23 -13.10 18.64
CA VAL A 160 -33.82 -11.89 19.37
C VAL A 160 -32.42 -12.06 19.94
N LEU A 161 -32.14 -13.22 20.53
CA LEU A 161 -30.81 -13.54 21.06
C LEU A 161 -29.77 -13.59 19.92
N ALA A 162 -30.13 -14.22 18.80
CA ALA A 162 -29.27 -14.31 17.63
C ALA A 162 -28.91 -12.93 17.05
N ALA A 163 -29.87 -12.01 16.99
CA ALA A 163 -29.65 -10.65 16.54
C ALA A 163 -28.67 -9.89 17.45
N ILE A 164 -28.84 -10.00 18.78
CA ILE A 164 -27.97 -9.34 19.76
C ILE A 164 -26.53 -9.87 19.65
N ILE A 165 -26.36 -11.19 19.59
CA ILE A 165 -25.03 -11.82 19.48
C ILE A 165 -24.35 -11.42 18.16
N THR A 166 -25.09 -11.44 17.04
CA THR A 166 -24.54 -11.06 15.73
C THR A 166 -24.11 -9.60 15.70
N TYR A 167 -24.91 -8.72 16.31
CA TYR A 167 -24.54 -7.32 16.46
C TYR A 167 -23.25 -7.15 17.27
N LEU A 168 -23.10 -7.88 18.37
CA LEU A 168 -21.89 -7.85 19.20
C LEU A 168 -20.65 -8.34 18.43
N LEU A 169 -20.78 -9.42 17.65
CA LEU A 169 -19.70 -9.93 16.79
C LEU A 169 -19.30 -8.92 15.71
N ASN A 170 -20.27 -8.26 15.08
CA ASN A 170 -19.98 -7.22 14.09
C ASN A 170 -19.28 -6.02 14.74
N LEU A 171 -19.68 -5.60 15.94
CA LEU A 171 -19.02 -4.52 16.68
C LEU A 171 -17.55 -4.84 16.96
N ILE A 172 -17.26 -6.05 17.44
CA ILE A 172 -15.90 -6.53 17.69
C ILE A 172 -15.10 -6.56 16.38
N ALA A 173 -15.69 -7.06 15.30
CA ALA A 173 -15.05 -7.10 13.99
C ALA A 173 -14.73 -5.69 13.45
N VAL A 174 -15.61 -4.71 13.66
CA VAL A 174 -15.34 -3.30 13.31
C VAL A 174 -14.16 -2.75 14.13
N GLN A 175 -14.14 -2.96 15.45
CA GLN A 175 -13.07 -2.47 16.30
C GLN A 175 -11.70 -3.08 15.95
N ILE A 176 -11.66 -4.40 15.72
CA ILE A 176 -10.44 -5.09 15.28
C ILE A 176 -9.97 -4.50 13.95
N ARG A 177 -10.87 -4.32 12.98
CA ARG A 177 -10.53 -3.74 11.67
C ARG A 177 -10.01 -2.32 11.79
N GLN A 178 -10.63 -1.47 12.59
CA GLN A 178 -10.18 -0.09 12.81
C GLN A 178 -8.80 -0.06 13.46
N SER A 179 -8.59 -0.84 14.53
CA SER A 179 -7.30 -0.88 15.24
C SER A 179 -6.18 -1.42 14.35
N LEU A 180 -6.41 -2.53 13.63
CA LEU A 180 -5.41 -3.09 12.72
C LEU A 180 -5.17 -2.17 11.50
N GLY A 181 -6.23 -1.56 10.98
CA GLY A 181 -6.17 -0.60 9.88
C GLY A 181 -5.33 0.62 10.24
N GLN A 182 -5.60 1.26 11.38
CA GLN A 182 -4.85 2.41 11.87
C GLN A 182 -3.37 2.07 12.15
N GLN A 183 -3.10 0.90 12.74
CA GLN A 183 -1.72 0.46 12.99
C GLN A 183 -0.96 0.22 11.69
N ASN A 184 -1.58 -0.44 10.71
CA ASN A 184 -0.97 -0.71 9.42
C ASN A 184 -0.78 0.58 8.61
N LEU A 185 -1.76 1.48 8.65
CA LEU A 185 -1.72 2.74 7.93
C LEU A 185 -0.62 3.63 8.52
N ALA A 186 -0.59 3.86 9.84
CA ALA A 186 0.47 4.63 10.51
C ALA A 186 1.88 4.09 10.21
N LYS A 187 2.06 2.77 10.27
CA LYS A 187 3.36 2.13 10.02
C LYS A 187 3.81 2.28 8.56
N LYS A 188 2.88 2.21 7.60
CA LYS A 188 3.18 2.24 6.16
C LYS A 188 3.26 3.66 5.60
N THR A 189 2.45 4.60 6.10
CA THR A 189 2.46 6.00 5.65
C THR A 189 3.47 6.86 6.38
N LEU A 190 4.10 6.32 7.43
CA LEU A 190 5.01 7.06 8.32
C LEU A 190 4.35 8.27 9.02
N ILE A 191 3.02 8.32 9.00
CA ILE A 191 2.24 9.37 9.64
C ILE A 191 2.01 8.95 11.11
N PRO A 192 2.25 9.83 12.09
CA PRO A 192 1.95 9.55 13.48
C PRO A 192 0.45 9.23 13.67
N LYS A 193 0.13 8.26 14.53
CA LYS A 193 -1.26 7.84 14.80
C LYS A 193 -2.18 8.99 15.20
N SER A 194 -1.64 10.06 15.80
CA SER A 194 -2.40 11.27 16.17
C SER A 194 -2.96 12.06 14.99
N PHE A 195 -2.48 11.80 13.77
CA PHE A 195 -2.96 12.44 12.54
C PHE A 195 -3.84 11.52 11.68
N LEU A 196 -4.08 10.28 12.13
CA LEU A 196 -4.99 9.34 11.50
C LEU A 196 -6.35 9.48 12.16
N ILE A 197 -7.18 10.36 11.59
CA ILE A 197 -8.56 10.63 11.97
C ILE A 197 -9.44 9.44 11.56
#